data_AF-A0A3S0HH62-F1
#
_entry.id   AF-A0A3S0HH62-F1
#
_cell.length_a   1.000
_cell.length_b   1.000
_cell.length_c   1.000
_cell.angle_alpha   90.00
_cell.angle_beta   90.00
_cell.angle_gamma   90.00
#
_symmetry.space_group_name_H-M   'P 1'
#
loop_
_entity.id
_entity.type
_entity.pdbx_description
1 polymer ?
#
loop_
_entity_poly.entity_id
_entity_poly.type
_entity_poly.pdbx_seq_one_letter_code
_entity_poly.pdbx_strand_id
1 'polypeptide(L)'
;MFESLHRLLEVQAHVWSDGSLVFDGGKNPLETSDVDAISAFIRHRADLVPKFGRRDDIELPTGSLLQVGADQAKLVLLDMLRDEMRMFAQQRLGEESLATVVDVFFAEFDAPACFANFRGNGWTPVTRHTRDSFFAVVDGGRVGYWLTCDDE
;
A
#
# COMPACT_ATOMS: atom_id res chain seq x y z
N MET A 1 -16.16 1.09 4.60
CA MET A 1 -15.05 1.90 4.05
C MET A 1 -13.94 1.90 5.10
N PHE A 2 -12.68 2.21 4.77
CA PHE A 2 -11.53 2.18 5.71
C PHE A 2 -11.58 3.32 6.76
N GLU A 3 -12.66 3.39 7.54
CA GLU A 3 -13.01 4.55 8.37
C GLU A 3 -12.00 4.79 9.50
N SER A 4 -11.51 3.72 10.13
CA SER A 4 -10.58 3.84 11.25
C SER A 4 -9.21 4.32 10.78
N LEU A 5 -8.74 3.73 9.67
CA LEU A 5 -7.47 4.12 9.07
C LEU A 5 -7.52 5.55 8.53
N HIS A 6 -8.56 5.93 7.78
CA HIS A 6 -8.68 7.30 7.27
C HIS A 6 -8.67 8.32 8.40
N ARG A 7 -9.43 8.09 9.48
CA ARG A 7 -9.41 8.98 10.65
C ARG A 7 -8.02 9.08 11.28
N LEU A 8 -7.30 7.97 11.39
CA LEU A 8 -5.94 7.97 11.94
C LEU A 8 -4.98 8.80 11.06
N LEU A 9 -5.03 8.60 9.75
CA LEU A 9 -4.20 9.33 8.79
C LEU A 9 -4.55 10.83 8.73
N GLU A 10 -5.82 11.20 8.85
CA GLU A 10 -6.28 12.59 8.91
C GLU A 10 -5.73 13.33 10.14
N VAL A 11 -5.75 12.71 11.31
CA VAL A 11 -5.18 13.28 12.55
C VAL A 11 -3.66 13.52 12.40
N GLN A 12 -3.00 12.69 11.59
CA GLN A 12 -1.57 12.73 11.34
C GLN A 12 -1.22 13.33 9.97
N ALA A 13 -2.13 14.06 9.33
CA ALA A 13 -1.96 14.51 7.93
C ALA A 13 -0.68 15.31 7.68
N HIS A 14 -0.19 16.03 8.69
CA HIS A 14 1.06 16.80 8.65
C HIS A 14 2.33 15.93 8.50
N VAL A 15 2.26 14.64 8.81
CA VAL A 15 3.36 13.68 8.63
C VAL A 15 3.41 13.21 7.18
N TRP A 16 2.24 13.01 6.58
CA TRP A 16 2.06 12.37 5.27
C TRP A 16 1.98 13.38 4.11
N SER A 17 1.90 14.69 4.40
CA SER A 17 1.73 15.74 3.39
C SER A 17 2.90 15.85 2.43
N ASP A 18 4.12 15.57 2.93
CA ASP A 18 5.38 15.76 2.21
C ASP A 18 5.92 14.44 1.63
N GLY A 19 5.18 13.34 1.84
CA GLY A 19 5.56 12.00 1.41
C GLY A 19 5.09 11.62 0.00
N SER A 20 5.87 10.74 -0.62
CA SER A 20 5.56 10.02 -1.86
C SER A 20 4.62 8.83 -1.64
N LEU A 21 4.48 8.38 -0.38
CA LEU A 21 3.60 7.28 -0.01
C LEU A 21 2.13 7.63 -0.17
N VAL A 22 1.40 6.72 -0.82
CA VAL A 22 -0.05 6.80 -1.02
C VAL A 22 -0.71 5.55 -0.47
N PHE A 23 -1.81 5.77 0.25
CA PHE A 23 -2.76 4.73 0.62
C PHE A 23 -4.04 4.89 -0.20
N ASP A 24 -4.59 3.78 -0.69
CA ASP A 24 -5.94 3.76 -1.21
C ASP A 24 -6.65 2.43 -0.94
N GLY A 25 -7.97 2.45 -0.86
CA GLY A 25 -8.76 1.25 -0.61
C GLY A 25 -10.25 1.41 -0.85
N GLY A 26 -10.93 0.27 -1.04
CA GLY A 26 -12.35 0.24 -1.31
C GLY A 26 -12.93 -1.17 -1.37
N LYS A 27 -14.11 -1.28 -2.00
CA LYS A 27 -14.80 -2.55 -2.18
C LYS A 27 -14.01 -3.42 -3.16
N ASN A 28 -13.83 -4.70 -2.82
CA ASN A 28 -13.31 -5.70 -3.74
C ASN A 28 -14.33 -5.95 -4.87
N PRO A 29 -13.99 -5.69 -6.14
CA PRO A 29 -14.93 -5.85 -7.25
C PRO A 29 -15.17 -7.31 -7.65
N LEU A 30 -14.25 -8.23 -7.32
CA LEU A 30 -14.33 -9.64 -7.73
C LEU A 30 -14.74 -10.57 -6.58
N GLU A 31 -14.75 -10.08 -5.35
CA GLU A 31 -15.05 -10.86 -4.14
C GLU A 31 -14.12 -12.09 -3.96
N THR A 32 -12.92 -12.03 -4.55
CA THR A 32 -11.84 -13.03 -4.41
C THR A 32 -10.63 -12.46 -3.68
N SER A 33 -9.87 -13.29 -2.97
CA SER A 33 -8.68 -12.86 -2.20
C SER A 33 -7.37 -13.12 -2.95
N ASP A 34 -7.29 -12.70 -4.21
CA ASP A 34 -6.14 -12.95 -5.10
C ASP A 34 -5.64 -11.69 -5.82
N VAL A 35 -4.57 -11.85 -6.59
CA VAL A 35 -3.95 -10.77 -7.37
C VAL A 35 -4.89 -10.21 -8.44
N ASP A 36 -5.84 -11.02 -8.94
CA ASP A 36 -6.80 -10.58 -9.95
C ASP A 36 -7.79 -9.57 -9.35
N ALA A 37 -8.23 -9.77 -8.10
CA ALA A 37 -9.05 -8.79 -7.38
C ALA A 37 -8.34 -7.44 -7.19
N ILE A 38 -7.05 -7.47 -6.83
CA ILE A 38 -6.22 -6.26 -6.68
C ILE A 38 -6.09 -5.55 -8.04
N SER A 39 -5.77 -6.30 -9.09
CA SER A 39 -5.61 -5.79 -10.45
C SER A 39 -6.93 -5.18 -10.97
N ALA A 40 -8.06 -5.85 -10.72
CA ALA A 40 -9.37 -5.35 -11.07
C ALA A 40 -9.69 -4.07 -10.30
N PHE A 41 -9.43 -4.01 -8.99
CA PHE A 41 -9.66 -2.81 -8.17
C PHE A 41 -8.90 -1.60 -8.72
N ILE A 42 -7.60 -1.75 -9.00
CA ILE A 42 -6.76 -0.65 -9.50
C ILE A 42 -7.17 -0.20 -10.90
N ARG A 43 -7.52 -1.13 -11.80
CA ARG A 43 -8.00 -0.79 -13.15
C ARG A 43 -9.31 0.02 -13.13
N HIS A 44 -10.18 -0.21 -12.14
CA HIS A 44 -11.46 0.50 -12.01
C HIS A 44 -11.32 1.89 -11.36
N ARG A 45 -10.18 2.19 -10.72
CA ARG A 45 -9.91 3.49 -10.10
C ARG A 45 -9.22 4.42 -11.12
N ALA A 46 -10.04 5.10 -11.92
CA ALA A 46 -9.56 6.10 -12.89
C ALA A 46 -8.89 7.33 -12.25
N ASP A 47 -9.07 7.54 -10.94
CA ASP A 47 -8.73 8.76 -10.21
C ASP A 47 -7.45 8.66 -9.36
N LEU A 48 -6.63 7.60 -9.55
CA LEU A 48 -5.32 7.45 -8.86
C LEU A 48 -4.26 8.48 -9.31
N VAL A 49 -4.66 9.45 -10.11
CA VAL A 49 -3.84 10.30 -10.96
C VAL A 49 -3.25 11.57 -10.29
N PRO A 50 -3.72 12.15 -9.16
CA PRO A 50 -3.21 13.47 -8.79
C PRO A 50 -1.80 13.52 -8.20
N LYS A 51 -1.28 12.43 -7.61
CA LYS A 51 0.08 12.41 -7.03
C LYS A 51 1.16 11.81 -7.95
N PHE A 52 0.79 11.00 -8.94
CA PHE A 52 1.72 10.23 -9.77
C PHE A 52 1.92 10.79 -11.19
N GLY A 53 1.40 11.99 -11.47
CA GLY A 53 1.64 12.69 -12.74
C GLY A 53 0.87 12.13 -13.95
N ARG A 54 0.79 10.81 -14.18
CA ARG A 54 0.06 10.19 -15.30
C ARG A 54 -0.51 8.80 -14.98
N ARG A 55 -1.63 8.48 -15.65
CA ARG A 55 -2.40 7.23 -15.56
C ARG A 55 -1.68 6.01 -16.17
N ASP A 56 -0.64 6.23 -16.96
CA ASP A 56 -0.09 5.25 -17.91
C ASP A 56 1.08 4.40 -17.37
N ASP A 57 1.50 4.60 -16.11
CA ASP A 57 2.72 3.96 -15.58
C ASP A 57 2.48 2.86 -14.54
N ILE A 58 1.27 2.72 -13.98
CA ILE A 58 0.94 1.62 -13.04
C ILE A 58 0.40 0.41 -13.81
N GLU A 59 1.28 -0.27 -14.55
CA GLU A 59 1.02 -1.61 -15.07
C GLU A 59 1.42 -2.64 -14.01
N LEU A 60 0.55 -2.97 -13.06
CA LEU A 60 0.82 -4.07 -12.12
C LEU A 60 1.08 -5.37 -12.91
N PRO A 61 2.32 -5.89 -12.93
CA PRO A 61 2.58 -7.17 -13.54
C PRO A 61 2.01 -8.22 -12.60
N THR A 62 0.98 -8.96 -13.03
CA THR A 62 0.39 -10.08 -12.28
C THR A 62 1.43 -11.11 -11.83
N GLY A 63 2.61 -11.17 -12.46
CA GLY A 63 3.74 -12.02 -12.06
C GLY A 63 4.78 -11.40 -11.11
N SER A 64 4.61 -10.15 -10.69
CA SER A 64 5.60 -9.45 -9.85
C SER A 64 5.19 -9.35 -8.37
N LEU A 65 3.90 -9.49 -8.07
CA LEU A 65 3.40 -9.55 -6.70
C LEU A 65 3.52 -10.97 -6.17
N LEU A 66 4.18 -11.11 -5.02
CA LEU A 66 4.27 -12.35 -4.28
C LEU A 66 3.30 -12.31 -3.12
N GLN A 67 2.64 -13.44 -2.88
CA GLN A 67 1.86 -13.61 -1.66
C GLN A 67 2.81 -13.67 -0.47
N VAL A 68 2.51 -12.87 0.55
CA VAL A 68 3.29 -12.77 1.79
C VAL A 68 2.44 -13.31 2.93
N GLY A 69 3.05 -14.08 3.84
CA GLY A 69 2.35 -14.55 5.04
C GLY A 69 1.97 -13.37 5.95
N ALA A 70 0.87 -13.49 6.70
CA ALA A 70 0.32 -12.37 7.49
C ALA A 70 1.33 -11.70 8.44
N ASP A 71 2.13 -12.49 9.16
CA ASP A 71 3.15 -11.96 10.08
C ASP A 71 4.23 -11.17 9.33
N GLN A 72 4.69 -11.71 8.20
CA GLN A 72 5.67 -11.04 7.35
C GLN A 72 5.06 -9.80 6.67
N ALA A 73 3.78 -9.84 6.32
CA ALA A 73 3.10 -8.74 5.66
C ALA A 73 3.03 -7.48 6.55
N LYS A 74 2.79 -7.65 7.86
CA LYS A 74 2.88 -6.54 8.82
C LYS A 74 4.28 -5.94 8.89
N LEU A 75 5.31 -6.77 8.89
CA LEU A 75 6.71 -6.32 8.90
C LEU A 75 7.07 -5.57 7.61
N VAL A 76 6.64 -6.09 6.45
CA VAL A 76 6.86 -5.45 5.14
C VAL A 76 6.21 -4.07 5.08
N LEU A 77 4.95 -3.96 5.52
CA LEU A 77 4.28 -2.65 5.56
C LEU A 77 4.96 -1.70 6.55
N LEU A 78 5.37 -2.19 7.72
CA LEU A 78 6.08 -1.37 8.70
C LEU A 78 7.41 -0.85 8.16
N ASP A 79 8.18 -1.68 7.46
CA ASP A 79 9.43 -1.27 6.83
C ASP A 79 9.19 -0.25 5.71
N MET A 80 8.14 -0.43 4.90
CA MET A 80 7.71 0.56 3.90
C MET A 80 7.42 1.93 4.54
N LEU A 81 6.65 1.95 5.63
CA LEU A 81 6.33 3.19 6.36
C LEU A 81 7.57 3.83 6.98
N ARG A 82 8.49 3.02 7.53
CA ARG A 82 9.76 3.50 8.09
C ARG A 82 10.64 4.15 7.04
N ASP A 83 10.75 3.53 5.87
CA ASP A 83 11.59 4.03 4.78
C ASP A 83 11.04 5.36 4.26
N GLU A 84 9.72 5.50 4.14
CA GLU A 84 9.07 6.78 3.83
C GLU A 84 9.43 7.87 4.85
N MET A 85 9.34 7.56 6.15
CA MET A 85 9.68 8.50 7.23
C MET A 85 11.17 8.90 7.24
N ARG A 86 12.06 8.03 6.73
CA ARG A 86 13.49 8.29 6.66
C ARG A 86 13.84 9.20 5.48
N MET A 87 13.21 8.96 4.33
CA MET A 87 13.58 9.61 3.07
C MET A 87 12.87 10.95 2.87
N PHE A 88 11.58 11.05 3.19
CA PHE A 88 10.76 12.19 2.73
C PHE A 88 10.12 13.01 3.87
N ALA A 89 9.78 12.38 4.99
CA ALA A 89 9.00 13.07 6.02
C ALA A 89 9.84 14.09 6.84
N GLN A 90 9.43 15.35 6.83
CA GLN A 90 10.00 16.40 7.70
C GLN A 90 9.68 16.17 9.19
N GLN A 91 8.53 15.53 9.45
CA GLN A 91 8.08 15.15 10.78
C GLN A 91 7.95 13.64 10.84
N ARG A 92 8.44 13.02 11.92
CA ARG A 92 8.52 11.56 12.03
C ARG A 92 7.57 11.06 13.11
N LEU A 93 6.79 10.05 12.75
CA LEU A 93 6.09 9.24 13.73
C LEU A 93 7.08 8.33 14.47
N GLY A 94 6.83 8.11 15.75
CA GLY A 94 7.55 7.09 16.52
C GLY A 94 7.18 5.68 16.04
N GLU A 95 8.04 4.71 16.33
CA GLU A 95 7.84 3.30 16.00
C GLU A 95 6.48 2.75 16.45
N GLU A 96 6.04 3.10 17.66
CA GLU A 96 4.72 2.67 18.19
C GLU A 96 3.55 3.24 17.38
N SER A 97 3.69 4.47 16.88
CA SER A 97 2.66 5.10 16.03
C SER A 97 2.63 4.46 14.65
N LEU A 98 3.79 4.12 14.06
CA LEU A 98 3.84 3.37 12.80
C LEU A 98 3.23 1.98 12.95
N ALA A 99 3.54 1.26 14.04
CA ALA A 99 2.93 -0.03 14.35
C ALA A 99 1.41 0.10 14.51
N THR A 100 0.92 1.19 15.13
CA THR A 100 -0.52 1.47 15.25
C THR A 100 -1.18 1.64 13.88
N VAL A 101 -0.53 2.34 12.93
CA VAL A 101 -1.05 2.47 11.56
C VAL A 101 -1.19 1.11 10.89
N VAL A 102 -0.17 0.25 11.03
CA VAL A 102 -0.22 -1.13 10.51
C VAL A 102 -1.35 -1.92 11.14
N ASP A 103 -1.46 -1.93 12.47
CA ASP A 103 -2.49 -2.71 13.16
C ASP A 103 -3.90 -2.25 12.81
N VAL A 104 -4.13 -0.93 12.73
CA VAL A 104 -5.42 -0.36 12.31
C VAL A 104 -5.73 -0.73 10.86
N PHE A 105 -4.74 -0.70 9.96
CA PHE A 105 -4.95 -1.11 8.57
C PHE A 105 -5.38 -2.58 8.46
N PHE A 106 -4.70 -3.49 9.16
CA PHE A 106 -5.02 -4.91 9.11
C PHE A 106 -6.34 -5.26 9.82
N ALA A 107 -6.73 -4.50 10.85
CA ALA A 107 -8.01 -4.69 11.54
C ALA A 107 -9.23 -4.37 10.66
N GLU A 108 -9.04 -3.71 9.50
CA GLU A 108 -10.10 -3.43 8.53
C GLU A 108 -10.42 -4.64 7.62
N PHE A 109 -9.74 -5.78 7.79
CA PHE A 109 -9.93 -6.99 7.00
C PHE A 109 -10.23 -8.20 7.89
N ASP A 110 -11.05 -9.13 7.41
CA ASP A 110 -11.45 -10.32 8.18
C ASP A 110 -10.49 -11.49 7.99
N ALA A 111 -10.19 -11.85 6.73
CA ALA A 111 -9.32 -12.96 6.35
C ALA A 111 -8.42 -12.55 5.17
N PRO A 112 -7.46 -11.63 5.41
CA PRO A 112 -6.71 -11.00 4.34
C PRO A 112 -5.69 -11.94 3.69
N ALA A 113 -5.63 -11.91 2.35
CA ALA A 113 -4.46 -12.29 1.60
C ALA A 113 -3.60 -11.04 1.34
N CYS A 114 -2.29 -11.16 1.58
CA CYS A 114 -1.34 -10.06 1.48
C CYS A 114 -0.41 -10.29 0.29
N PHE A 115 -0.17 -9.24 -0.47
CA PHE A 115 0.66 -9.29 -1.66
C PHE A 115 1.61 -8.10 -1.67
N ALA A 116 2.86 -8.37 -2.02
CA ALA A 116 3.87 -7.32 -2.14
C ALA A 116 4.82 -7.62 -3.29
N ASN A 117 5.44 -6.59 -3.83
CA ASN A 117 6.61 -6.73 -4.69
C ASN A 117 7.92 -6.83 -3.90
N PHE A 118 7.82 -7.05 -2.58
CA PHE A 118 8.96 -7.32 -1.72
C PHE A 118 9.43 -8.77 -1.86
N ARG A 119 10.71 -8.95 -2.13
CA ARG A 119 11.42 -10.23 -2.02
C ARG A 119 12.34 -10.12 -0.82
N GLY A 120 12.73 -11.24 -0.19
CA GLY A 120 13.57 -11.21 1.03
C GLY A 120 14.91 -10.45 0.92
N ASN A 121 15.28 -9.99 -0.28
CA ASN A 121 16.43 -9.13 -0.57
C ASN A 121 16.07 -7.68 -0.98
N GLY A 122 14.81 -7.26 -0.88
CA GLY A 122 14.34 -5.89 -1.18
C GLY A 122 13.13 -5.82 -2.11
N TRP A 123 12.74 -4.59 -2.45
CA TRP A 123 11.65 -4.28 -3.36
C TRP A 123 12.03 -4.59 -4.82
N THR A 124 11.07 -5.13 -5.58
CA THR A 124 11.23 -5.41 -7.02
C THR A 124 10.31 -4.52 -7.84
N PRO A 125 10.75 -3.94 -8.96
CA PRO A 125 9.94 -3.00 -9.73
C PRO A 125 8.56 -3.54 -10.12
N VAL A 126 7.51 -2.75 -9.90
CA VAL A 126 6.12 -3.02 -10.34
C VAL A 126 5.60 -2.05 -11.39
N THR A 127 6.38 -1.02 -11.70
CA THR A 127 6.09 -0.09 -12.80
C THR A 127 7.32 -0.01 -13.69
N ARG A 128 7.33 0.97 -14.61
CA ARG A 128 8.53 1.32 -15.38
C ARG A 128 9.60 2.01 -14.52
N HIS A 129 9.26 2.44 -13.30
CA HIS A 129 10.19 3.00 -12.32
C HIS A 129 10.87 1.88 -11.53
N THR A 130 12.17 2.05 -11.27
CA THR A 130 13.03 0.95 -10.81
C THR A 130 12.98 0.71 -9.29
N ARG A 131 12.22 1.51 -8.54
CA ARG A 131 12.26 1.55 -7.07
C ARG A 131 10.89 1.61 -6.38
N ASP A 132 9.82 1.32 -7.11
CA ASP A 132 8.48 1.36 -6.52
C ASP A 132 8.30 0.29 -5.45
N SER A 133 7.67 0.67 -4.34
CA SER A 133 7.24 -0.26 -3.30
C SER A 133 5.72 -0.35 -3.34
N PHE A 134 5.20 -1.55 -3.47
CA PHE A 134 3.77 -1.82 -3.53
C PHE A 134 3.40 -2.94 -2.56
N PHE A 135 2.42 -2.63 -1.73
CA PHE A 135 1.89 -3.55 -0.74
C PHE A 135 0.37 -3.52 -0.80
N ALA A 136 -0.28 -4.67 -0.96
CA ALA A 136 -1.72 -4.77 -1.04
C ALA A 136 -2.25 -5.86 -0.11
N VAL A 137 -3.43 -5.60 0.40
CA VAL A 137 -4.22 -6.52 1.21
C VAL A 137 -5.60 -6.63 0.58
N VAL A 138 -6.08 -7.86 0.45
CA VAL A 138 -7.38 -8.17 -0.14
C VAL A 138 -8.07 -9.26 0.66
N ASP A 139 -9.36 -9.08 0.89
CA ASP A 139 -10.26 -10.15 1.34
C ASP A 139 -11.50 -10.20 0.44
N GLY A 140 -12.46 -11.08 0.73
CA GLY A 140 -13.67 -11.24 -0.09
C GLY A 140 -14.55 -9.97 -0.19
N GLY A 141 -14.34 -8.95 0.65
CA GLY A 141 -15.13 -7.72 0.62
C GLY A 141 -14.35 -6.46 0.22
N ARG A 142 -13.03 -6.44 0.43
CA ARG A 142 -12.23 -5.22 0.41
C ARG A 142 -10.86 -5.41 -0.24
N VAL A 143 -10.37 -4.33 -0.84
CA VAL A 143 -8.98 -4.19 -1.29
C VAL A 143 -8.44 -2.91 -0.67
N GLY A 144 -7.23 -2.96 -0.12
CA GLY A 144 -6.48 -1.78 0.28
C GLY A 144 -5.02 -1.93 -0.09
N TYR A 145 -4.37 -0.87 -0.53
CA TYR A 145 -2.97 -0.91 -0.92
C TYR A 145 -2.22 0.35 -0.52
N TRP A 146 -0.91 0.18 -0.43
CA TRP A 146 0.09 1.21 -0.20
C TRP A 146 1.06 1.20 -1.37
N LEU A 147 1.42 2.37 -1.86
CA LEU A 147 2.31 2.56 -3.00
C LEU A 147 3.25 3.74 -2.74
N THR A 148 4.55 3.53 -2.94
CA THR A 148 5.51 4.61 -3.18
C THR A 148 5.99 4.49 -4.62
N CYS A 149 6.05 5.62 -5.33
CA CYS A 149 6.76 5.70 -6.61
C CYS A 149 7.97 6.60 -6.43
N ASP A 150 9.15 6.06 -6.72
CA ASP A 150 10.41 6.78 -6.71
C ASP A 150 10.82 6.98 -8.17
N ASP A 151 10.80 8.24 -8.63
CA ASP A 151 11.03 8.64 -10.02
C ASP A 151 12.51 8.95 -10.34
N GLU A 152 13.44 8.71 -9.40
CA GLU A 152 14.89 8.84 -9.62
C GLU A 152 15.54 7.71 -10.44
#